data_AF-A0A7Y5VPQ1-F1
#
_entry.id   AF-A0A7Y5VPQ1-F1
#
_cell.length_a   1.000
_cell.length_b   1.000
_cell.length_c   1.000
_cell.angle_alpha   90.00
_cell.angle_beta   90.00
_cell.angle_gamma   90.00
#
_symmetry.space_group_name_H-M   'P 1'
#
loop_
_entity.id
_entity.type
_entity.pdbx_description
1 polymer ?
#
loop_
_entity_poly.entity_id
_entity_poly.type
_entity_poly.pdbx_seq_one_letter_code
_entity_poly.pdbx_strand_id
1 'polypeptide(L)'
;MRFILCTLALTLAGCAASFDAAQLDAIRNQSAGADEAEMPKTEGMTLPENTPVLSQRKMHVTMSVSTEEQAKTATLFYTWDKGQTWLKHDGALENRLIKNKESRVFTITVDRDGLVGFQTVVANNGQAVVAPQAGTAPKNYVFVDTTKPRAMGIKAMRGAAGNLSLWWTFSDDMPKPDGVTVMINGAEALTGQAHDNGTDISVADGPLSISITCTDKAGNVSEAITAMLP
;
A
#
# COMPACT_ATOMS: atom_id res chain seq x y z
N MET A 1 -48.78 7.76 -52.78
CA MET A 1 -48.89 9.23 -52.75
C MET A 1 -49.17 9.63 -51.32
N ARG A 2 -48.28 10.45 -50.73
CA ARG A 2 -48.46 11.37 -49.60
C ARG A 2 -48.90 10.85 -48.22
N PHE A 3 -47.95 10.98 -47.29
CA PHE A 3 -48.09 11.45 -45.91
C PHE A 3 -49.40 12.20 -45.60
N ILE A 4 -49.98 11.86 -44.45
CA ILE A 4 -50.81 12.79 -43.67
C ILE A 4 -50.15 12.93 -42.30
N LEU A 5 -49.48 14.08 -42.11
CA LEU A 5 -49.31 14.71 -40.81
C LEU A 5 -50.69 15.17 -40.34
N CYS A 6 -51.01 14.96 -39.07
CA CYS A 6 -51.97 15.80 -38.37
C CYS A 6 -51.32 16.29 -37.08
N THR A 7 -51.07 17.59 -37.06
CA THR A 7 -50.60 18.38 -35.92
C THR A 7 -51.83 18.91 -35.17
N LEU A 8 -51.92 18.76 -33.85
CA LEU A 8 -52.61 19.75 -33.01
C LEU A 8 -52.24 19.68 -31.51
N ALA A 9 -51.61 20.78 -31.07
CA ALA A 9 -51.70 21.53 -29.81
C ALA A 9 -51.95 20.83 -28.45
N LEU A 10 -50.88 20.85 -27.65
CA LEU A 10 -50.73 21.43 -26.30
C LEU A 10 -51.95 21.56 -25.37
N THR A 11 -51.88 20.93 -24.20
CA THR A 11 -52.38 21.52 -22.95
C THR A 11 -51.50 21.06 -21.78
N LEU A 12 -50.80 22.01 -21.16
CA LEU A 12 -50.15 21.81 -19.86
C LEU A 12 -51.26 21.61 -18.80
N ALA A 13 -51.26 20.45 -18.16
CA ALA A 13 -51.87 20.29 -16.84
C ALA A 13 -50.86 19.55 -15.96
N GLY A 14 -50.54 20.18 -14.84
CA GLY A 14 -49.37 19.89 -14.03
C GLY A 14 -49.38 18.51 -13.37
N CYS A 15 -48.16 18.02 -13.16
CA CYS A 15 -47.84 17.24 -11.98
C CYS A 15 -46.46 17.71 -11.54
N ALA A 16 -46.43 18.71 -10.65
CA ALA A 16 -45.25 18.98 -9.85
C ALA A 16 -45.10 17.78 -8.90
N ALA A 17 -44.28 16.80 -9.29
CA ALA A 17 -43.79 15.83 -8.34
C ALA A 17 -42.90 16.61 -7.36
N SER A 18 -43.44 16.91 -6.18
CA SER A 18 -42.64 17.35 -5.05
C SER A 18 -41.69 16.21 -4.72
N PHE A 19 -40.41 16.39 -5.07
CA PHE A 19 -39.36 15.58 -4.48
C PHE A 19 -39.31 15.95 -3.01
N ASP A 20 -39.79 15.03 -2.18
CA ASP A 20 -39.76 15.17 -0.73
C ASP A 20 -38.29 15.28 -0.29
N ALA A 21 -37.96 16.30 0.49
CA ALA A 21 -36.60 16.51 1.00
C ALA A 21 -36.10 15.30 1.78
N ALA A 22 -37.02 14.52 2.38
CA ALA A 22 -36.71 13.26 3.03
C ALA A 22 -36.22 12.15 2.08
N GLN A 23 -36.63 12.14 0.80
CA GLN A 23 -36.14 11.16 -0.18
C GLN A 23 -34.76 11.54 -0.74
N LEU A 24 -34.43 12.83 -0.80
CA LEU A 24 -33.10 13.30 -1.19
C LEU A 24 -32.05 13.05 -0.09
N ASP A 25 -32.43 13.17 1.19
CA ASP A 25 -31.56 12.80 2.31
C ASP A 25 -31.34 11.28 2.42
N ALA A 26 -32.32 10.45 2.02
CA ALA A 26 -32.17 9.00 1.99
C ALA A 26 -31.15 8.52 0.93
N ILE A 27 -31.06 9.19 -0.22
CA ILE A 27 -30.04 8.89 -1.25
C ILE A 27 -28.66 9.43 -0.81
N ARG A 28 -28.61 10.58 -0.14
CA ARG A 28 -27.36 11.16 0.36
C ARG A 28 -26.75 10.38 1.52
N ASN A 29 -27.58 9.74 2.35
CA ASN A 29 -27.14 8.88 3.45
C ASN A 29 -26.77 7.44 3.03
N GLN A 30 -27.12 6.98 1.83
CA GLN A 30 -26.67 5.67 1.34
C GLN A 30 -25.30 5.69 0.67
N SER A 31 -24.76 6.87 0.32
CA SER A 31 -23.39 7.02 -0.21
C SER A 31 -22.33 7.30 0.85
N ALA A 32 -22.71 7.41 2.13
CA ALA A 32 -21.79 7.72 3.24
C ALA A 32 -21.25 6.47 3.97
N GLY A 33 -21.52 5.27 3.44
CA GLY A 33 -21.17 4.00 4.09
C GLY A 33 -20.66 2.94 3.12
N ALA A 34 -19.99 3.34 2.03
CA ALA A 34 -18.99 2.45 1.45
C ALA A 34 -17.79 2.49 2.40
N ASP A 35 -17.90 1.79 3.53
CA ASP A 35 -16.73 1.28 4.22
C ASP A 35 -15.87 0.65 3.13
N GLU A 36 -14.69 1.21 2.89
CA GLU A 36 -13.59 0.42 2.37
C GLU A 36 -13.62 -0.84 3.22
N ALA A 37 -13.98 -1.97 2.62
CA ALA A 37 -13.94 -3.23 3.32
C ALA A 37 -12.51 -3.37 3.82
N GLU A 38 -12.28 -3.06 5.10
CA GLU A 38 -11.03 -3.35 5.80
C GLU A 38 -10.90 -4.85 5.67
N MET A 39 -10.10 -5.28 4.69
CA MET A 39 -9.62 -6.64 4.64
C MET A 39 -8.96 -6.92 6.01
N PRO A 40 -9.13 -8.13 6.56
CA PRO A 40 -8.72 -8.43 7.92
C PRO A 40 -7.27 -8.00 8.15
N LYS A 41 -7.11 -7.12 9.13
CA LYS A 41 -5.84 -6.63 9.65
C LYS A 41 -4.93 -7.80 10.00
N THR A 42 -3.64 -7.55 9.82
CA THR A 42 -2.58 -8.50 9.50
C THR A 42 -2.11 -9.34 10.70
N GLU A 43 -3.00 -9.78 11.59
CA GLU A 43 -2.61 -10.74 12.63
C GLU A 43 -2.42 -12.13 12.00
N GLY A 44 -1.15 -12.49 11.73
CA GLY A 44 -0.74 -13.84 11.33
C GLY A 44 -0.55 -14.07 9.82
N MET A 45 -0.45 -13.02 8.99
CA MET A 45 -0.17 -13.23 7.57
C MET A 45 1.28 -13.67 7.34
N THR A 46 1.47 -14.94 7.00
CA THR A 46 2.77 -15.44 6.53
C THR A 46 2.91 -15.09 5.05
N LEU A 47 3.84 -14.20 4.72
CA LEU A 47 4.18 -13.87 3.33
C LEU A 47 4.90 -15.06 2.67
N PRO A 48 4.71 -15.30 1.35
CA PRO A 48 5.56 -16.20 0.61
C PRO A 48 7.04 -15.81 0.78
N GLU A 49 7.93 -16.80 0.76
CA GLU A 49 9.36 -16.57 0.94
C GLU A 49 9.89 -15.55 -0.08
N ASN A 50 10.78 -14.65 0.36
CA ASN A 50 11.39 -13.61 -0.48
C ASN A 50 10.39 -12.63 -1.13
N THR A 51 9.16 -12.51 -0.62
CA THR A 51 8.20 -11.50 -1.09
C THR A 51 8.71 -10.09 -0.78
N PRO A 52 8.94 -9.24 -1.79
CA PRO A 52 9.27 -7.83 -1.55
C PRO A 52 8.11 -7.12 -0.85
N VAL A 53 8.44 -6.25 0.09
CA VAL A 53 7.50 -5.35 0.78
C VAL A 53 7.78 -3.93 0.31
N LEU A 54 6.76 -3.23 -0.21
CA LEU A 54 6.91 -1.90 -0.80
C LEU A 54 6.05 -0.87 -0.06
N SER A 55 6.64 0.30 0.22
CA SER A 55 5.98 1.49 0.79
C SER A 55 5.16 2.30 -0.21
N GLN A 56 4.99 1.79 -1.43
CA GLN A 56 4.35 2.53 -2.52
C GLN A 56 3.48 1.60 -3.35
N ARG A 57 2.31 2.12 -3.76
CA ARG A 57 1.36 1.43 -4.62
C ARG A 57 1.81 1.36 -6.08
N LYS A 58 2.74 2.22 -6.49
CA LYS A 58 3.33 2.19 -7.83
C LYS A 58 4.60 1.35 -7.81
N MET A 59 4.66 0.36 -8.69
CA MET A 59 5.78 -0.57 -8.75
C MET A 59 6.13 -0.97 -10.18
N HIS A 60 7.32 -1.55 -10.34
CA HIS A 60 7.79 -2.11 -11.60
C HIS A 60 7.83 -3.63 -11.51
N VAL A 61 7.00 -4.28 -12.32
CA VAL A 61 7.00 -5.74 -12.45
C VAL A 61 7.91 -6.11 -13.60
N THR A 62 9.06 -6.69 -13.28
CA THR A 62 10.02 -7.17 -14.28
C THR A 62 9.52 -8.45 -14.93
N MET A 63 9.80 -8.58 -16.22
CA MET A 63 9.55 -9.81 -16.96
C MET A 63 10.81 -10.21 -17.73
N SER A 64 11.07 -11.50 -17.79
CA SER A 64 12.02 -12.09 -18.74
C SER A 64 11.27 -12.53 -20.00
N VAL A 65 11.55 -11.86 -21.12
CA VAL A 65 11.19 -12.32 -22.47
C VAL A 65 12.45 -12.49 -23.30
N SER A 66 12.44 -13.46 -24.20
CA SER A 66 13.61 -13.81 -25.00
C SER A 66 13.65 -13.08 -26.34
N THR A 67 12.52 -12.55 -26.82
CA THR A 67 12.43 -11.87 -28.13
C THR A 67 11.55 -10.63 -28.09
N GLU A 68 11.75 -9.71 -29.04
CA GLU A 68 10.91 -8.51 -29.19
C GLU A 68 9.46 -8.85 -29.54
N GLU A 69 9.22 -9.93 -30.30
CA GLU A 69 7.86 -10.36 -30.64
C GLU A 69 7.08 -10.87 -29.42
N GLN A 70 7.77 -11.55 -28.49
CA GLN A 70 7.19 -11.90 -27.20
C GLN A 70 6.92 -10.65 -26.36
N ALA A 71 7.81 -9.66 -26.41
CA ALA A 71 7.64 -8.39 -25.68
C ALA A 71 6.37 -7.64 -26.13
N LYS A 72 6.10 -7.59 -27.44
CA LYS A 72 4.91 -6.90 -28.02
C LYS A 72 3.58 -7.52 -27.63
N THR A 73 3.58 -8.81 -27.31
CA THR A 73 2.37 -9.60 -27.04
C THR A 73 2.23 -9.97 -25.56
N ALA A 74 3.16 -9.52 -24.73
CA ALA A 74 3.13 -9.73 -23.30
C ALA A 74 2.04 -8.89 -22.64
N THR A 75 1.28 -9.51 -21.75
CA THR A 75 0.25 -8.86 -20.93
C THR A 75 0.45 -9.28 -19.49
N LEU A 76 0.49 -8.30 -18.60
CA LEU A 76 0.51 -8.53 -17.16
C LEU A 76 -0.91 -8.77 -16.64
N PHE A 77 -1.06 -9.79 -15.81
CA PHE A 77 -2.22 -10.03 -14.97
C PHE A 77 -1.82 -9.97 -13.50
N TYR A 78 -2.74 -9.53 -12.66
CA TYR A 78 -2.55 -9.46 -11.22
C TYR A 78 -3.79 -9.93 -10.47
N THR A 79 -3.59 -10.34 -9.21
CA THR A 79 -4.62 -10.94 -8.36
C THR A 79 -4.40 -10.57 -6.90
N TRP A 80 -5.49 -10.44 -6.15
CA TRP A 80 -5.49 -10.19 -4.71
C TRP A 80 -5.88 -11.42 -3.87
N ASP A 81 -6.38 -12.46 -4.52
CA ASP A 81 -7.00 -13.62 -3.88
C ASP A 81 -6.25 -14.93 -4.19
N LYS A 82 -4.93 -14.81 -4.39
CA LYS A 82 -4.04 -15.94 -4.70
C LYS A 82 -4.42 -16.66 -6.02
N GLY A 83 -4.96 -15.92 -6.99
CA GLY A 83 -5.21 -16.39 -8.35
C GLY A 83 -6.59 -16.99 -8.57
N GLN A 84 -7.55 -16.74 -7.67
CA GLN A 84 -8.95 -17.10 -7.93
C GLN A 84 -9.57 -16.15 -8.95
N THR A 85 -9.24 -14.86 -8.86
CA THR A 85 -9.62 -13.84 -9.84
C THR A 85 -8.39 -13.15 -10.41
N TRP A 86 -8.42 -12.84 -11.70
CA TRP A 86 -7.33 -12.22 -12.43
C TRP A 86 -7.80 -10.93 -13.09
N LEU A 87 -7.10 -9.85 -12.79
CA LEU A 87 -7.29 -8.54 -13.40
C LEU A 87 -6.20 -8.33 -14.45
N LYS A 88 -6.61 -7.90 -15.64
CA LYS A 88 -5.68 -7.53 -16.70
C LYS A 88 -5.14 -6.13 -16.42
N HIS A 89 -3.83 -5.95 -16.57
CA HIS A 89 -3.21 -4.65 -16.62
C HIS A 89 -3.14 -4.15 -18.07
N ASP A 90 -3.63 -2.94 -18.32
CA ASP A 90 -3.69 -2.35 -19.66
C ASP A 90 -2.44 -1.54 -20.05
N GLY A 91 -1.47 -1.40 -19.14
CA GLY A 91 -0.21 -0.73 -19.44
C GLY A 91 0.66 -1.54 -20.40
N ALA A 92 1.44 -0.81 -21.21
CA ALA A 92 2.38 -1.41 -22.13
C ALA A 92 3.66 -1.88 -21.41
N LEU A 93 4.34 -2.85 -22.02
CA LEU A 93 5.66 -3.26 -21.59
C LEU A 93 6.69 -2.20 -22.04
N GLU A 94 7.50 -1.74 -21.10
CA GLU A 94 8.50 -0.70 -21.32
C GLU A 94 9.92 -1.27 -21.23
N ASN A 95 10.85 -0.66 -21.97
CA ASN A 95 12.28 -0.86 -21.78
C ASN A 95 12.80 0.11 -20.74
N ARG A 96 13.47 -0.41 -19.70
CA ARG A 96 14.07 0.43 -18.67
C ARG A 96 15.42 -0.09 -18.21
N LEU A 97 16.35 0.82 -17.98
CA LEU A 97 17.61 0.51 -17.32
C LEU A 97 17.37 0.39 -15.80
N ILE A 98 17.54 -0.82 -15.27
CA ILE A 98 17.50 -1.09 -13.83
C ILE A 98 18.90 -1.58 -13.43
N LYS A 99 19.55 -0.86 -12.52
CA LYS A 99 20.95 -1.13 -12.11
C LYS A 99 21.89 -1.26 -13.32
N ASN A 100 21.78 -0.35 -14.28
CA ASN A 100 22.54 -0.31 -15.55
C ASN A 100 22.33 -1.54 -16.45
N LYS A 101 21.25 -2.30 -16.26
CA LYS A 101 20.89 -3.44 -17.10
C LYS A 101 19.52 -3.19 -17.74
N GLU A 102 19.44 -3.36 -19.05
CA GLU A 102 18.16 -3.29 -19.76
C GLU A 102 17.21 -4.37 -19.23
N SER A 103 16.03 -3.93 -18.83
CA SER A 103 14.98 -4.76 -18.25
C SER A 103 13.65 -4.40 -18.91
N ARG A 104 12.83 -5.42 -19.15
CA ARG A 104 11.46 -5.26 -19.62
C ARG A 104 10.54 -5.17 -18.41
N VAL A 105 9.76 -4.09 -18.31
CA VAL A 105 8.95 -3.80 -17.13
C VAL A 105 7.54 -3.37 -17.47
N PHE A 106 6.59 -3.80 -16.66
CA PHE A 106 5.29 -3.14 -16.57
C PHE A 106 5.32 -2.17 -15.39
N THR A 107 4.82 -0.96 -15.60
CA THR A 107 4.58 0.01 -14.52
C THR A 107 3.12 -0.09 -14.11
N ILE A 108 2.87 -0.60 -12.91
CA ILE A 108 1.52 -0.75 -12.36
C ILE A 108 1.36 0.09 -11.09
N THR A 109 0.19 0.69 -10.95
CA THR A 109 -0.28 1.27 -9.69
C THR A 109 -1.44 0.43 -9.19
N VAL A 110 -1.35 -0.09 -7.98
CA VAL A 110 -2.44 -0.78 -7.31
C VAL A 110 -3.29 0.20 -6.49
N ASP A 111 -4.54 -0.17 -6.21
CA ASP A 111 -5.51 0.70 -5.52
C ASP A 111 -5.45 0.60 -3.99
N ARG A 112 -4.97 -0.52 -3.45
CA ARG A 112 -4.92 -0.81 -2.02
C ARG A 112 -3.63 -1.49 -1.58
N ASP A 113 -3.50 -1.64 -0.27
CA ASP A 113 -2.42 -2.37 0.39
C ASP A 113 -2.77 -3.86 0.48
N GLY A 114 -1.76 -4.70 0.71
CA GLY A 114 -1.89 -6.16 0.84
C GLY A 114 -1.02 -6.95 -0.14
N LEU A 115 -1.20 -8.27 -0.11
CA LEU A 115 -0.47 -9.21 -0.96
C LEU A 115 -1.07 -9.25 -2.38
N VAL A 116 -0.31 -8.79 -3.36
CA VAL A 116 -0.65 -8.89 -4.78
C VAL A 116 0.21 -9.95 -5.46
N GLY A 117 -0.45 -10.85 -6.19
CA GLY A 117 0.18 -11.83 -7.05
C GLY A 117 0.22 -11.38 -8.49
N PHE A 118 1.28 -11.70 -9.22
CA PHE A 118 1.47 -11.36 -10.62
C PHE A 118 1.73 -12.58 -11.49
N GLN A 119 1.24 -12.52 -12.72
CA GLN A 119 1.58 -13.45 -13.79
C GLN A 119 1.58 -12.73 -15.13
N THR A 120 2.62 -12.96 -15.92
CA THR A 120 2.67 -12.45 -17.29
C THR A 120 2.35 -13.55 -18.27
N VAL A 121 1.54 -13.23 -19.27
CA VAL A 121 1.16 -14.13 -20.36
C VAL A 121 1.61 -13.52 -21.68
N VAL A 122 2.24 -14.31 -22.52
CA VAL A 122 2.68 -13.92 -23.86
C VAL A 122 1.80 -14.63 -24.87
N ALA A 123 1.20 -13.89 -25.80
CA ALA A 123 0.42 -14.50 -26.87
C ALA A 123 1.33 -15.19 -27.90
N ASN A 124 0.95 -16.39 -28.32
CA ASN A 124 1.66 -17.13 -29.36
C ASN A 124 0.99 -16.92 -30.72
N ASN A 125 1.77 -16.58 -31.75
CA ASN A 125 1.35 -16.62 -33.16
C ASN A 125 0.01 -15.91 -33.47
N GLY A 126 -0.19 -14.70 -32.95
CA GLY A 126 -1.39 -13.89 -33.22
C GLY A 126 -2.66 -14.37 -32.50
N GLN A 127 -2.57 -15.34 -31.59
CA GLN A 127 -3.68 -15.70 -30.71
C GLN A 127 -3.94 -14.59 -29.69
N ALA A 128 -5.20 -14.45 -29.29
CA ALA A 128 -5.56 -13.55 -28.20
C ALA A 128 -4.91 -14.03 -26.89
N VAL A 129 -4.43 -13.08 -26.08
CA VAL A 129 -3.97 -13.37 -24.73
C VAL A 129 -5.18 -13.80 -23.89
N VAL A 130 -5.09 -14.99 -23.31
CA VAL A 130 -6.09 -15.51 -22.37
C VAL A 130 -5.60 -15.26 -20.95
N ALA A 131 -6.49 -14.77 -20.08
CA ALA A 131 -6.19 -14.60 -18.67
C ALA A 131 -5.83 -15.95 -18.02
N PRO A 132 -4.99 -15.97 -16.97
CA PRO A 132 -4.75 -17.19 -16.22
C PRO A 132 -6.06 -17.76 -15.67
N GLN A 133 -6.15 -19.10 -15.59
CA GLN A 133 -7.35 -19.77 -15.07
C GLN A 133 -7.47 -19.54 -13.56
N ALA A 134 -8.71 -19.45 -13.07
CA ALA A 134 -8.98 -19.42 -11.63
C ALA A 134 -8.32 -20.60 -10.92
N GLY A 135 -7.66 -20.34 -9.79
CA GLY A 135 -6.87 -21.30 -9.04
C GLY A 135 -5.43 -21.45 -9.52
N THR A 136 -5.04 -20.84 -10.64
CA THR A 136 -3.63 -20.79 -11.05
C THR A 136 -2.85 -19.97 -10.03
N ALA A 137 -1.79 -20.54 -9.45
CA ALA A 137 -0.96 -19.81 -8.50
C ALA A 137 -0.12 -18.71 -9.20
N PRO A 138 -0.07 -17.49 -8.63
CA PRO A 138 0.84 -16.44 -9.07
C PRO A 138 2.30 -16.88 -9.13
N LYS A 139 3.05 -16.30 -10.09
CA LYS A 139 4.48 -16.58 -10.25
C LYS A 139 5.35 -15.68 -9.38
N ASN A 140 4.91 -14.45 -9.19
CA ASN A 140 5.58 -13.48 -8.34
C ASN A 140 4.58 -12.89 -7.36
N TYR A 141 5.06 -12.48 -6.19
CA TYR A 141 4.28 -11.77 -5.19
C TYR A 141 4.99 -10.49 -4.80
N VAL A 142 4.21 -9.48 -4.44
CA VAL A 142 4.65 -8.27 -3.74
C VAL A 142 3.63 -7.98 -2.65
N PHE A 143 4.11 -7.58 -1.48
CA PHE A 143 3.25 -7.01 -0.45
C PHE A 143 3.36 -5.48 -0.50
N VAL A 144 2.23 -4.80 -0.65
CA VAL A 144 2.17 -3.34 -0.59
C VAL A 144 1.70 -2.94 0.79
N ASP A 145 2.47 -2.07 1.43
CA ASP A 145 2.15 -1.53 2.75
C ASP A 145 2.55 -0.07 2.80
N THR A 146 1.56 0.82 2.77
CA THR A 146 1.75 2.27 2.81
C THR A 146 1.52 2.85 4.20
N THR A 147 1.20 2.00 5.18
CA THR A 147 0.86 2.43 6.53
C THR A 147 2.12 2.66 7.33
N LYS A 148 2.24 3.83 7.94
CA LYS A 148 3.37 4.14 8.83
C LYS A 148 3.18 3.47 10.20
N PRO A 149 4.27 3.03 10.86
CA PRO A 149 4.22 2.66 12.26
C PRO A 149 3.67 3.80 13.11
N ARG A 150 2.83 3.47 14.09
CA ARG A 150 2.27 4.43 15.03
C ARG A 150 3.08 4.49 16.31
N ALA A 151 3.50 5.69 16.66
CA ALA A 151 4.09 6.01 17.95
C ALA A 151 3.05 5.89 19.09
N MET A 152 3.30 5.03 20.08
CA MET A 152 2.39 4.83 21.22
C MET A 152 2.88 5.49 22.51
N GLY A 153 4.20 5.56 22.72
CA GLY A 153 4.74 6.24 23.88
C GLY A 153 6.26 6.13 24.01
N ILE A 154 6.80 7.02 24.84
CA ILE A 154 8.19 7.06 25.26
C ILE A 154 8.22 7.25 26.79
N LYS A 155 9.14 6.58 27.45
CA LYS A 155 9.50 6.83 28.85
C LYS A 155 11.00 6.95 28.93
N ALA A 156 11.48 8.06 29.48
CA ALA A 156 12.89 8.37 29.60
C ALA A 156 13.19 8.69 31.07
N MET A 157 14.25 8.11 31.62
CA MET A 157 14.67 8.32 33.01
C MET A 157 16.19 8.45 33.08
N ARG A 158 16.69 9.47 33.78
CA ARG A 158 18.11 9.50 34.17
C ARG A 158 18.35 8.44 35.25
N GLY A 159 19.24 7.50 34.96
CA GLY A 159 19.78 6.54 35.90
C GLY A 159 20.97 7.12 36.68
N ALA A 160 21.50 6.31 37.60
CA ALA A 160 22.74 6.64 38.30
C ALA A 160 23.93 6.67 37.32
N ALA A 161 24.97 7.42 37.66
CA ALA A 161 26.24 7.48 36.90
C ALA A 161 26.13 7.95 35.44
N GLY A 162 25.16 8.82 35.11
CA GLY A 162 25.06 9.44 33.79
C GLY A 162 24.41 8.56 32.71
N ASN A 163 23.71 7.48 33.10
CA ASN A 163 22.97 6.66 32.15
C ASN A 163 21.54 7.21 31.92
N LEU A 164 21.01 6.99 30.73
CA LEU A 164 19.63 7.22 30.33
C LEU A 164 18.97 5.86 30.12
N SER A 165 17.94 5.55 30.92
CA SER A 165 17.06 4.41 30.67
C SER A 165 15.88 4.85 29.81
N LEU A 166 15.66 4.14 28.71
CA LEU A 166 14.70 4.52 27.68
C LEU A 166 13.79 3.34 27.31
N TRP A 167 12.48 3.57 27.35
CA TRP A 167 11.46 2.64 26.86
C TRP A 167 10.63 3.33 25.80
N TRP A 168 10.23 2.57 24.79
CA TRP A 168 9.33 3.05 23.75
C TRP A 168 8.34 1.97 23.36
N THR A 169 7.28 2.39 22.69
CA THR A 169 6.32 1.46 22.11
C THR A 169 5.83 2.04 20.79
N PHE A 170 5.93 1.23 19.75
CA PHE A 170 5.29 1.46 18.45
C PHE A 170 4.22 0.38 18.23
N SER A 171 3.25 0.67 17.37
CA SER A 171 2.25 -0.27 16.89
C SER A 171 2.31 -0.29 15.37
N ASP A 172 2.54 -1.47 14.82
CA ASP A 172 2.66 -1.69 13.38
C ASP A 172 2.26 -3.14 13.04
N ASP A 173 1.67 -3.33 11.87
CA ASP A 173 1.23 -4.66 11.40
C ASP A 173 2.39 -5.45 10.78
N MET A 174 3.43 -4.76 10.28
CA MET A 174 4.59 -5.34 9.59
C MET A 174 5.92 -4.78 10.14
N PRO A 175 6.15 -4.88 11.47
CA PRO A 175 7.31 -4.24 12.09
C PRO A 175 8.59 -4.83 11.54
N LYS A 176 9.56 -3.96 11.24
CA LYS A 176 10.94 -4.39 11.03
C LYS A 176 11.55 -4.65 12.40
N PRO A 177 12.16 -5.84 12.64
CA PRO A 177 12.80 -6.16 13.90
C PRO A 177 13.70 -5.01 14.35
N ASP A 178 14.77 -4.68 13.64
CA ASP A 178 15.66 -3.55 13.97
C ASP A 178 15.22 -2.23 13.30
N GLY A 179 13.96 -1.86 13.50
CA GLY A 179 13.33 -0.71 12.87
C GLY A 179 13.51 0.62 13.59
N VAL A 180 13.93 0.62 14.87
CA VAL A 180 13.94 1.83 15.70
C VAL A 180 15.26 2.57 15.60
N THR A 181 15.18 3.90 15.51
CA THR A 181 16.32 4.81 15.57
C THR A 181 16.10 5.78 16.73
N VAL A 182 17.08 5.90 17.62
CA VAL A 182 17.08 6.83 18.74
C VAL A 182 18.12 7.91 18.51
N MET A 183 17.68 9.16 18.60
CA MET A 183 18.52 10.35 18.55
C MET A 183 18.55 11.00 19.93
N ILE A 184 19.75 11.36 20.39
CA ILE A 184 19.97 12.14 21.63
C ILE A 184 20.77 13.38 21.26
N ASN A 185 20.23 14.56 21.60
CA ASN A 185 20.82 15.87 21.29
C ASN A 185 21.19 16.03 19.80
N GLY A 186 20.37 15.43 18.92
CA GLY A 186 20.56 15.49 17.46
C GLY A 186 21.58 14.49 16.90
N ALA A 187 22.21 13.65 17.73
CA ALA A 187 23.10 12.57 17.30
C ALA A 187 22.43 11.21 17.44
N GLU A 188 22.66 10.30 16.48
CA GLU A 188 22.18 8.92 16.58
C GLU A 188 22.90 8.22 17.73
N ALA A 189 22.12 7.72 18.68
CA ALA A 189 22.63 7.03 19.86
C ALA A 189 22.58 5.51 19.69
N LEU A 190 21.50 4.99 19.10
CA LEU A 190 21.35 3.56 18.80
C LEU A 190 20.31 3.28 17.72
N THR A 191 20.37 2.05 17.24
CA THR A 191 19.28 1.37 16.53
C THR A 191 18.82 0.16 17.33
N GLY A 192 17.52 -0.17 17.27
CA GLY A 192 16.95 -1.20 18.14
C GLY A 192 15.61 -1.75 17.65
N GLN A 193 14.97 -2.54 18.50
CA GLN A 193 13.74 -3.24 18.14
C GLN A 193 12.49 -2.35 18.21
N ALA A 194 11.49 -2.59 17.36
CA ALA A 194 10.19 -1.87 17.39
C ALA A 194 9.49 -1.94 18.76
N HIS A 195 9.73 -3.03 19.48
CA HIS A 195 9.34 -3.20 20.87
C HIS A 195 10.60 -3.52 21.68
N ASP A 196 11.01 -2.61 22.55
CA ASP A 196 12.11 -2.87 23.49
C ASP A 196 11.64 -2.62 24.93
N ASN A 197 12.05 -3.51 25.83
CA ASN A 197 11.67 -3.53 27.24
C ASN A 197 12.58 -2.65 28.12
N GLY A 198 13.28 -1.71 27.49
CA GLY A 198 14.18 -0.77 28.15
C GLY A 198 15.61 -0.97 27.69
N THR A 199 16.25 0.12 27.26
CA THR A 199 17.68 0.15 26.96
C THR A 199 18.36 1.24 27.79
N ASP A 200 19.62 1.01 28.16
CA ASP A 200 20.44 1.97 28.90
C ASP A 200 21.51 2.54 27.99
N ILE A 201 21.59 3.87 27.95
CA ILE A 201 22.50 4.63 27.08
C ILE A 201 23.34 5.55 27.96
N SER A 202 24.66 5.47 27.86
CA SER A 202 25.53 6.45 28.54
C SER A 202 25.44 7.80 27.84
N VAL A 203 25.13 8.84 28.60
CA VAL A 203 24.91 10.20 28.11
C VAL A 203 25.68 11.21 28.95
N ALA A 204 25.97 12.36 28.37
CA ALA A 204 26.55 13.46 29.13
C ALA A 204 25.55 14.02 30.17
N ASP A 205 26.10 14.66 31.20
CA ASP A 205 25.30 15.46 32.13
C ASP A 205 24.73 16.71 31.45
N GLY A 206 23.59 17.17 31.95
CA GLY A 206 22.88 18.35 31.44
C GLY A 206 21.63 18.02 30.60
N PRO A 207 20.96 19.01 30.01
CA PRO A 207 19.69 18.77 29.32
C PRO A 207 19.82 17.78 28.15
N LEU A 208 18.83 16.91 28.02
CA LEU A 208 18.72 15.94 26.92
C LEU A 208 17.46 16.21 26.10
N SER A 209 17.65 16.24 24.78
CA SER A 209 16.58 16.16 23.79
C SER A 209 16.61 14.79 23.14
N ILE A 210 15.53 14.03 23.31
CA ILE A 210 15.41 12.65 22.81
C ILE A 210 14.36 12.63 21.71
N SER A 211 14.67 11.95 20.61
CA SER A 211 13.74 11.70 19.50
C SER A 211 13.88 10.26 19.05
N ILE A 212 12.76 9.55 18.93
CA ILE A 212 12.72 8.14 18.52
C ILE A 212 11.78 7.99 17.34
N THR A 213 12.22 7.30 16.30
CA THR A 213 11.40 6.89 15.15
C THR A 213 11.45 5.38 14.97
N CYS A 214 10.44 4.83 14.29
CA CYS A 214 10.40 3.43 13.88
C CYS A 214 10.19 3.34 12.36
N THR A 215 10.93 2.44 11.72
CA THR A 215 10.81 2.09 10.31
C THR A 215 10.25 0.67 10.19
N ASP A 216 9.19 0.45 9.41
CA ASP A 216 8.64 -0.89 9.16
C ASP A 216 9.43 -1.67 8.09
N LYS A 217 8.94 -2.86 7.72
CA LYS A 217 9.53 -3.69 6.66
C LYS A 217 9.41 -3.07 5.26
N ALA A 218 8.41 -2.24 5.01
CA ALA A 218 8.18 -1.55 3.73
C ALA A 218 9.06 -0.29 3.57
N GLY A 219 9.66 0.17 4.67
CA GLY A 219 10.45 1.39 4.76
C GLY A 219 9.64 2.63 5.15
N ASN A 220 8.37 2.49 5.58
CA ASN A 220 7.63 3.63 6.11
C ASN A 220 8.18 4.01 7.48
N VAL A 221 8.30 5.31 7.73
CA VAL A 221 8.84 5.86 8.97
C VAL A 221 7.71 6.52 9.77
N SER A 222 7.65 6.22 11.07
CA SER A 222 6.72 6.81 12.02
C SER A 222 6.92 8.32 12.17
N GLU A 223 5.95 8.98 12.80
CA GLU A 223 6.24 10.24 13.47
C GLU A 223 7.24 10.04 14.61
N ALA A 224 8.03 11.06 14.90
CA ALA A 224 9.00 11.02 15.99
C ALA A 224 8.30 11.18 17.34
N ILE A 225 8.61 10.30 18.29
CA ILE A 225 8.26 10.50 19.70
C ILE A 225 9.40 11.25 20.37
N THR A 226 9.07 12.33 21.06
CA THR A 226 10.09 13.17 21.70
C THR A 226 9.92 13.20 23.21
N ALA A 227 11.05 13.32 23.90
CA ALA A 227 11.11 13.58 25.34
C ALA A 227 12.23 14.55 25.64
N MET A 228 12.03 15.37 26.68
CA MET A 228 13.02 16.29 27.18
C MET A 228 13.31 15.92 28.63
N LEU A 229 14.59 15.80 28.98
CA LEU A 229 15.03 15.65 30.36
C LEU A 229 15.91 16.85 30.74
N PRO A 230 15.71 17.46 31.91
CA PRO A 230 16.57 18.52 32.40
C PRO A 230 17.99 18.03 32.72
#